data_AF-A0A4R5FHH8-F1
#
_entry.id   AF-A0A4R5FHH8-F1
#
_cell.length_a   1.000
_cell.length_b   1.000
_cell.length_c   1.000
_cell.angle_alpha   90.00
_cell.angle_beta   90.00
_cell.angle_gamma   90.00
#
_symmetry.space_group_name_H-M   'P 1'
#
loop_
_entity.id
_entity.type
_entity.pdbx_description
1 polymer ?
#
loop_
_entity_poly.entity_id
_entity_poly.type
_entity_poly.pdbx_seq_one_letter_code
_entity_poly.pdbx_strand_id
1 'polypeptide(L)'
;MSTRMDEAPENVRLIGGEMLLWSDMSNMGGITDWRGAALELIRRMIPASGRVLLVGPHPQALVDEVVELAPEAAALVRSYPDACALGSRHPGLEVFCGRLELLDSGESYDLVVAIDGLARTHSAEAPASGWQESVAALAALIAPGGRLVLGVHNDLGIDRFIEARPADREGGDDQWAPHGFDPTYPSGPPAVDRGLECAGLSVLRRYAAYPGRQAPRALLAGEALAGDLPDALTFPLSARGGDRLLAADPLRLTRVVFRHRLGEELAPLWVAVAARPPVAPGAEDDLPLGLIEEGPALYEFTGTATRRLPDGEERQIPTGRVVEEILVEACAREDVKAVRDLLTHLAGWLEGGGSVVGAADSLVHDGVRFAAISPPAAPSTQPEPRVVLCRILWRFAVRLLAAGHHHPWPWPLEADQLALTLCGMAGRPCDRGDLDRARKFDAELGQPAEPAEQAPTYRDLLGARDRLADQLTAALARIARLETKLTYRERELVRSKSRLRRTQRKATAYRRSLGYRLSRRLARPRKVARRVIRLLSG
;
A
#
# COMPACT_ATOMS: atom_id res chain seq x y z
N MET A 1 -36.88 -20.45 -26.17
CA MET A 1 -35.99 -21.37 -25.42
C MET A 1 -35.49 -20.60 -24.22
N SER A 2 -36.03 -20.92 -23.05
CA SER A 2 -35.68 -20.30 -21.77
C SER A 2 -34.30 -20.83 -21.36
N THR A 3 -33.29 -19.97 -21.33
CA THR A 3 -31.98 -20.28 -20.75
C THR A 3 -32.17 -20.59 -19.26
N ARG A 4 -31.89 -21.85 -18.86
CA ARG A 4 -31.80 -22.25 -17.46
C ARG A 4 -30.73 -21.38 -16.79
N MET A 5 -31.14 -20.55 -15.83
CA MET A 5 -30.27 -20.16 -14.74
C MET A 5 -30.16 -21.36 -13.78
N ASP A 6 -28.94 -21.63 -13.33
CA ASP A 6 -28.60 -22.18 -12.02
C ASP A 6 -28.87 -23.67 -11.72
N GLU A 7 -28.23 -24.58 -12.45
CA GLU A 7 -27.77 -25.85 -11.82
C GLU A 7 -26.27 -25.71 -11.58
N ALA A 8 -25.83 -25.90 -10.32
CA ALA A 8 -24.41 -25.94 -9.98
C ALA A 8 -23.71 -27.02 -10.82
N PRO A 9 -22.45 -26.81 -11.25
CA PRO A 9 -21.68 -27.85 -11.92
C PRO A 9 -21.70 -29.17 -11.11
N GLU A 10 -21.74 -30.32 -11.78
CA GLU A 10 -21.86 -31.63 -11.11
C GLU A 10 -20.72 -31.94 -10.13
N ASN A 11 -19.57 -31.29 -10.33
CA ASN A 11 -18.39 -31.39 -9.47
C ASN A 11 -18.39 -30.40 -8.28
N VAL A 12 -19.46 -29.62 -8.09
CA VAL A 12 -19.62 -28.71 -6.95
C VAL A 12 -20.56 -29.33 -5.91
N ARG A 13 -20.07 -29.45 -4.67
CA ARG A 13 -20.80 -30.00 -3.52
C ARG A 13 -21.01 -28.94 -2.45
N LEU A 14 -22.26 -28.64 -2.12
CA LEU A 14 -22.59 -27.79 -0.98
C LEU A 14 -22.46 -28.62 0.32
N ILE A 15 -21.62 -28.16 1.23
CA ILE A 15 -21.33 -28.86 2.51
C ILE A 15 -21.87 -28.13 3.74
N GLY A 16 -22.47 -26.95 3.55
CA GLY A 16 -23.05 -26.12 4.60
C GLY A 16 -22.22 -24.89 4.94
N GLY A 17 -22.89 -23.77 5.22
CA GLY A 17 -22.26 -22.47 5.45
C GLY A 17 -21.77 -21.80 4.16
N GLU A 18 -22.32 -22.15 3.00
CA GLU A 18 -22.07 -21.46 1.75
C GLU A 18 -22.56 -20.00 1.76
N MET A 19 -21.81 -19.11 1.11
CA MET A 19 -22.20 -17.73 0.90
C MET A 19 -22.77 -17.57 -0.52
N LEU A 20 -24.10 -17.56 -0.63
CA LEU A 20 -24.82 -17.66 -1.90
C LEU A 20 -24.65 -16.45 -2.84
N LEU A 21 -24.47 -15.25 -2.28
CA LEU A 21 -24.45 -13.97 -3.03
C LEU A 21 -23.14 -13.20 -2.90
N TRP A 22 -22.13 -13.82 -2.28
CA TRP A 22 -20.83 -13.20 -2.02
C TRP A 22 -19.77 -13.85 -2.90
N SER A 23 -18.79 -13.07 -3.35
CA SER A 23 -17.63 -13.55 -4.10
C SER A 23 -16.38 -12.96 -3.47
N ASP A 24 -15.50 -13.82 -2.99
CA ASP A 24 -14.18 -13.44 -2.50
C ASP A 24 -13.28 -13.03 -3.70
N MET A 25 -13.60 -13.50 -4.92
CA MET A 25 -12.88 -13.17 -6.16
C MET A 25 -13.29 -11.82 -6.80
N SER A 26 -14.45 -11.27 -6.44
CA SER A 26 -14.91 -9.99 -7.00
C SER A 26 -14.02 -8.85 -6.51
N ASN A 27 -13.65 -7.92 -7.41
CA ASN A 27 -12.64 -6.84 -7.27
C ASN A 27 -12.70 -5.94 -6.01
N MET A 28 -13.63 -6.17 -5.08
CA MET A 28 -13.73 -5.48 -3.79
C MET A 28 -13.09 -6.25 -2.60
N GLY A 29 -12.58 -7.47 -2.79
CA GLY A 29 -12.27 -8.38 -1.66
C GLY A 29 -10.93 -9.12 -1.65
N GLY A 30 -9.80 -8.41 -1.62
CA GLY A 30 -8.68 -8.80 -0.71
C GLY A 30 -8.00 -10.18 -0.82
N ILE A 31 -8.13 -10.94 -1.92
CA ILE A 31 -7.30 -12.13 -2.15
C ILE A 31 -5.85 -11.69 -2.34
N THR A 32 -4.94 -12.42 -1.71
CA THR A 32 -3.52 -12.19 -1.90
C THR A 32 -3.13 -12.58 -3.33
N ASP A 33 -2.53 -11.65 -4.06
CA ASP A 33 -2.03 -11.84 -5.41
C ASP A 33 -0.75 -12.69 -5.41
N TRP A 34 -0.91 -13.97 -5.07
CA TRP A 34 0.14 -14.99 -5.11
C TRP A 34 0.56 -15.28 -6.55
N ARG A 35 1.83 -15.01 -6.84
CA ARG A 35 2.51 -15.24 -8.14
C ARG A 35 3.95 -15.65 -7.89
N GLY A 36 4.67 -15.96 -8.97
CA GLY A 36 6.13 -16.12 -8.97
C GLY A 36 6.64 -17.03 -7.86
N ALA A 37 7.21 -16.42 -6.82
CA ALA A 37 7.79 -17.12 -5.67
C ALA A 37 6.84 -18.13 -4.99
N ALA A 38 5.56 -17.79 -4.82
CA ALA A 38 4.61 -18.69 -4.17
C ALA A 38 4.20 -19.86 -5.07
N LEU A 39 4.01 -19.61 -6.37
CA LEU A 39 3.68 -20.66 -7.34
C LEU A 39 4.83 -21.66 -7.44
N GLU A 40 6.07 -21.18 -7.50
CA GLU A 40 7.25 -22.05 -7.54
C GLU A 40 7.41 -22.87 -6.25
N LEU A 41 7.16 -22.28 -5.07
CA LEU A 41 7.16 -23.03 -3.81
C LEU A 41 6.12 -24.16 -3.85
N ILE A 42 4.89 -23.86 -4.27
CA ILE A 42 3.80 -24.85 -4.35
C ILE A 42 4.13 -25.92 -5.40
N ARG A 43 4.62 -25.54 -6.59
CA ARG A 43 5.02 -26.45 -7.66
C ARG A 43 6.00 -27.52 -7.16
N ARG A 44 7.03 -27.14 -6.39
CA ARG A 44 8.01 -28.08 -5.82
C ARG A 44 7.40 -29.04 -4.78
N MET A 45 6.22 -28.70 -4.25
CA MET A 45 5.54 -29.49 -3.23
C MET A 45 4.41 -30.36 -3.75
N ILE A 46 3.94 -30.14 -4.99
CA ILE A 46 2.89 -30.98 -5.60
C ILE A 46 3.43 -32.41 -5.72
N PRO A 47 2.76 -33.40 -5.12
CA PRO A 47 3.24 -34.77 -5.15
C PRO A 47 3.01 -35.40 -6.52
N ALA A 48 3.94 -36.27 -6.96
CA ALA A 48 3.82 -36.99 -8.23
C ALA A 48 2.66 -38.01 -8.25
N SER A 49 2.18 -38.41 -7.08
CA SER A 49 1.05 -39.30 -6.85
C SER A 49 0.28 -38.82 -5.61
N GLY A 50 -1.05 -38.89 -5.61
CA GLY A 50 -1.85 -38.53 -4.44
C GLY A 50 -2.81 -37.36 -4.66
N ARG A 51 -3.34 -36.84 -3.56
CA ARG A 51 -4.44 -35.85 -3.56
C ARG A 51 -3.98 -34.49 -3.02
N VAL A 52 -4.36 -33.42 -3.71
CA VAL A 52 -4.10 -32.03 -3.30
C VAL A 52 -5.41 -31.33 -2.94
N LEU A 53 -5.45 -30.62 -1.80
CA LEU A 53 -6.59 -29.78 -1.40
C LEU A 53 -6.19 -28.30 -1.36
N LEU A 54 -6.90 -27.47 -2.10
CA LEU A 54 -6.82 -26.01 -2.00
C LEU A 54 -7.89 -25.51 -1.02
N VAL A 55 -7.49 -24.77 0.02
CA VAL A 55 -8.41 -24.28 1.06
C VAL A 55 -8.46 -22.76 1.07
N GLY A 56 -9.64 -22.21 0.81
CA GLY A 56 -9.84 -20.77 0.67
C GLY A 56 -9.65 -20.29 -0.77
N PRO A 57 -9.87 -18.99 -1.02
CA PRO A 57 -9.73 -18.43 -2.35
C PRO A 57 -8.25 -18.32 -2.75
N HIS A 58 -7.96 -18.66 -4.00
CA HIS A 58 -6.61 -18.64 -4.55
C HIS A 58 -6.62 -17.95 -5.92
N PRO A 59 -5.52 -17.29 -6.32
CA PRO A 59 -5.39 -16.79 -7.68
C PRO A 59 -5.56 -17.90 -8.72
N GLN A 60 -6.25 -17.57 -9.80
CA GLN A 60 -6.58 -18.52 -10.86
C GLN A 60 -5.35 -19.26 -11.41
N ALA A 61 -4.21 -18.57 -11.55
CA ALA A 61 -2.98 -19.18 -12.02
C ALA A 61 -2.48 -20.33 -11.11
N LEU A 62 -2.66 -20.21 -9.80
CA LEU A 62 -2.29 -21.25 -8.84
C LEU A 62 -3.23 -22.46 -8.96
N VAL A 63 -4.53 -22.21 -9.09
CA VAL A 63 -5.53 -23.29 -9.28
C VAL A 63 -5.27 -24.04 -10.59
N ASP A 64 -5.08 -23.30 -11.69
CA ASP A 64 -4.79 -23.86 -13.01
C ASP A 64 -3.56 -24.80 -12.94
N GLU A 65 -2.48 -24.34 -12.30
CA GLU A 65 -1.24 -25.09 -12.16
C GLU A 65 -1.38 -26.34 -11.29
N VAL A 66 -2.13 -26.27 -10.19
CA VAL A 66 -2.40 -27.44 -9.35
C VAL A 66 -3.25 -28.47 -10.07
N VAL A 67 -4.28 -28.06 -10.82
CA VAL A 67 -5.11 -28.98 -11.62
C VAL A 67 -4.30 -29.62 -12.76
N GLU A 68 -3.32 -28.91 -13.32
CA GLU A 68 -2.45 -29.45 -14.38
C GLU A 68 -1.45 -30.49 -13.85
N LEU A 69 -0.88 -30.26 -12.66
CA LEU A 69 0.23 -31.07 -12.14
C LEU A 69 -0.21 -32.17 -11.16
N ALA A 70 -1.29 -31.95 -10.40
CA ALA A 70 -1.75 -32.91 -9.41
C ALA A 70 -2.54 -34.05 -10.07
N PRO A 71 -2.30 -35.32 -9.69
CA PRO A 71 -3.11 -36.45 -10.16
C PRO A 71 -4.59 -36.31 -9.78
N GLU A 72 -4.84 -35.84 -8.54
CA GLU A 72 -6.16 -35.57 -8.01
C GLU A 72 -6.14 -34.25 -7.24
N ALA A 73 -7.10 -33.38 -7.51
CA ALA A 73 -7.22 -32.08 -6.86
C ALA A 73 -8.65 -31.85 -6.36
N ALA A 74 -8.74 -31.18 -5.21
CA ALA A 74 -9.97 -30.66 -4.65
C ALA A 74 -9.78 -29.20 -4.21
N ALA A 75 -10.88 -28.45 -4.14
CA ALA A 75 -10.90 -27.09 -3.63
C ALA A 75 -12.04 -26.91 -2.63
N LEU A 76 -11.77 -26.20 -1.54
CA LEU A 76 -12.75 -25.75 -0.57
C LEU A 76 -12.83 -24.23 -0.63
N VAL A 77 -14.00 -23.69 -0.97
CA VAL A 77 -14.28 -22.25 -0.95
C VAL A 77 -15.61 -22.00 -0.24
N ARG A 78 -15.78 -20.85 0.41
CA ARG A 78 -17.06 -20.51 1.06
C ARG A 78 -18.07 -19.86 0.11
N SER A 79 -17.60 -19.24 -0.97
CA SER A 79 -18.45 -18.53 -1.94
C SER A 79 -19.05 -19.48 -2.97
N TYR A 80 -20.38 -19.46 -3.11
CA TYR A 80 -21.08 -20.25 -4.13
C TYR A 80 -20.81 -19.76 -5.56
N PRO A 81 -20.83 -18.44 -5.87
CA PRO A 81 -20.40 -17.94 -7.17
C PRO A 81 -18.98 -18.38 -7.55
N ASP A 82 -18.03 -18.33 -6.60
CA ASP A 82 -16.64 -18.72 -6.84
C ASP A 82 -16.52 -20.24 -7.04
N ALA A 83 -17.25 -21.04 -6.24
CA ALA A 83 -17.33 -22.49 -6.40
C ALA A 83 -17.85 -22.89 -7.80
N CYS A 84 -18.93 -22.25 -8.25
CA CYS A 84 -19.50 -22.49 -9.58
C CYS A 84 -18.53 -22.10 -10.70
N ALA A 85 -17.82 -20.99 -10.55
CA ALA A 85 -16.82 -20.54 -11.52
C ALA A 85 -15.64 -21.53 -11.60
N LEU A 86 -15.14 -22.00 -10.45
CA LEU A 86 -14.09 -23.01 -10.37
C LEU A 86 -14.53 -24.34 -10.99
N GLY A 87 -15.71 -24.84 -10.60
CA GLY A 87 -16.23 -26.12 -11.09
C GLY A 87 -16.48 -26.11 -12.59
N SER A 88 -16.99 -25.00 -13.13
CA SER A 88 -17.20 -24.83 -14.58
C SER A 88 -15.89 -24.79 -15.38
N ARG A 89 -14.84 -24.18 -14.81
CA ARG A 89 -13.54 -24.07 -15.47
C ARG A 89 -12.75 -25.38 -15.43
N HIS A 90 -12.86 -26.12 -14.33
CA HIS A 90 -12.13 -27.36 -14.11
C HIS A 90 -13.09 -28.52 -13.81
N PRO A 91 -13.67 -29.18 -14.83
CA PRO A 91 -14.62 -30.28 -14.61
C PRO A 91 -14.05 -31.48 -13.84
N GLY A 92 -12.71 -31.63 -13.82
CA GLY A 92 -12.01 -32.68 -13.06
C GLY A 92 -11.64 -32.30 -11.62
N LEU A 93 -11.89 -31.05 -11.21
CA LEU A 93 -11.64 -30.57 -9.84
C LEU A 93 -12.86 -30.85 -8.98
N GLU A 94 -12.69 -31.50 -7.83
CA GLU A 94 -13.76 -31.61 -6.84
C GLU A 94 -13.88 -30.30 -6.04
N VAL A 95 -15.04 -29.64 -6.08
CA VAL A 95 -15.22 -28.34 -5.42
C VAL A 95 -16.22 -28.45 -4.28
N PHE A 96 -15.75 -28.26 -3.05
CA PHE A 96 -16.56 -28.15 -1.85
C PHE A 96 -16.89 -26.68 -1.58
N CYS A 97 -18.17 -26.38 -1.43
CA CYS A 97 -18.68 -25.05 -1.14
C CYS A 97 -19.25 -25.00 0.28
N GLY A 98 -18.57 -24.31 1.19
CA GLY A 98 -19.01 -24.18 2.58
C GLY A 98 -17.86 -23.89 3.55
N ARG A 99 -18.06 -24.24 4.82
CA ARG A 99 -17.07 -24.03 5.90
C ARG A 99 -16.08 -25.18 6.03
N LEU A 100 -14.86 -24.86 6.47
CA LEU A 100 -13.79 -25.84 6.70
C LEU A 100 -14.19 -26.92 7.71
N GLU A 101 -14.87 -26.57 8.79
CA GLU A 101 -15.19 -27.51 9.87
C GLU A 101 -16.23 -28.56 9.46
N LEU A 102 -16.92 -28.34 8.34
CA LEU A 102 -17.92 -29.26 7.78
C LEU A 102 -17.37 -30.13 6.65
N LEU A 103 -16.10 -29.95 6.27
CA LEU A 103 -15.50 -30.75 5.21
C LEU A 103 -15.24 -32.17 5.71
N ASP A 104 -16.13 -33.08 5.34
CA ASP A 104 -15.90 -34.52 5.43
C ASP A 104 -15.61 -35.07 4.04
N SER A 105 -14.32 -35.27 3.76
CA SER A 105 -13.86 -35.80 2.48
C SER A 105 -13.71 -37.33 2.47
N GLY A 106 -13.97 -38.00 3.61
CA GLY A 106 -13.83 -39.45 3.78
C GLY A 106 -12.39 -40.00 3.69
N GLU A 107 -11.46 -39.20 3.16
CA GLU A 107 -10.08 -39.55 2.83
C GLU A 107 -9.17 -38.36 3.14
N SER A 108 -7.86 -38.60 3.25
CA SER A 108 -6.86 -37.57 3.59
C SER A 108 -6.07 -37.11 2.37
N TYR A 109 -5.50 -35.91 2.43
CA TYR A 109 -4.74 -35.28 1.35
C TYR A 109 -3.23 -35.28 1.61
N ASP A 110 -2.44 -35.53 0.57
CA ASP A 110 -0.98 -35.53 0.62
C ASP A 110 -0.39 -34.10 0.64
N LEU A 111 -1.13 -33.14 0.08
CA LEU A 111 -0.82 -31.71 0.17
C LEU A 111 -2.09 -30.90 0.43
N VAL A 112 -2.07 -30.08 1.47
CA VAL A 112 -3.11 -29.07 1.74
C VAL A 112 -2.50 -27.68 1.60
N VAL A 113 -3.13 -26.81 0.79
CA VAL A 113 -2.66 -25.44 0.52
C VAL A 113 -3.72 -24.45 1.00
N ALA A 114 -3.40 -23.73 2.08
CA ALA A 114 -4.16 -22.62 2.63
C ALA A 114 -3.29 -21.36 2.67
N ILE A 115 -2.63 -21.04 1.54
CA ILE A 115 -1.59 -20.00 1.47
C ILE A 115 -2.17 -18.57 1.60
N ASP A 116 -3.45 -18.40 1.33
CA ASP A 116 -4.18 -17.14 1.55
C ASP A 116 -4.69 -16.98 3.00
N GLY A 117 -4.46 -17.99 3.85
CA GLY A 117 -4.82 -18.03 5.27
C GLY A 117 -6.24 -18.53 5.55
N LEU A 118 -6.65 -18.43 6.81
CA LEU A 118 -7.88 -19.05 7.34
C LEU A 118 -9.04 -18.07 7.51
N ALA A 119 -8.81 -16.78 7.29
CA ALA A 119 -9.84 -15.76 7.48
C ALA A 119 -11.02 -15.92 6.51
N ARG A 120 -10.86 -16.66 5.41
CA ARG A 120 -11.90 -16.85 4.38
C ARG A 120 -12.39 -18.30 4.29
N THR A 121 -12.25 -19.07 5.37
CA THR A 121 -12.74 -20.45 5.47
C THR A 121 -13.99 -20.59 6.35
N HIS A 122 -14.47 -19.49 6.94
CA HIS A 122 -15.68 -19.42 7.75
C HIS A 122 -16.82 -18.70 7.01
N SER A 123 -18.03 -18.83 7.55
CA SER A 123 -19.27 -18.28 6.97
C SER A 123 -19.99 -17.36 7.94
N ALA A 124 -20.93 -16.56 7.43
CA ALA A 124 -21.83 -15.73 8.23
C ALA A 124 -22.87 -16.54 9.04
N GLU A 125 -23.05 -17.83 8.74
CA GLU A 125 -24.06 -18.67 9.40
C GLU A 125 -23.64 -19.19 10.79
N ALA A 126 -22.38 -19.03 11.17
CA ALA A 126 -21.85 -19.44 12.46
C ALA A 126 -20.74 -18.50 12.93
N PRO A 127 -20.44 -18.44 14.25
CA PRO A 127 -19.24 -17.77 14.73
C PRO A 127 -18.00 -18.33 14.03
N ALA A 128 -17.08 -17.45 13.64
CA ALA A 128 -15.79 -17.87 13.09
C ALA A 128 -15.02 -18.66 14.15
N SER A 129 -14.48 -19.82 13.76
CA SER A 129 -13.58 -20.59 14.60
C SER A 129 -12.30 -19.80 14.90
N GLY A 130 -11.72 -20.07 16.08
CA GLY A 130 -10.39 -19.56 16.39
C GLY A 130 -9.35 -20.12 15.41
N TRP A 131 -8.22 -19.43 15.30
CA TRP A 131 -7.12 -19.84 14.43
C TRP A 131 -6.61 -21.24 14.81
N GLN A 132 -6.45 -21.53 16.11
CA GLN A 132 -6.02 -22.87 16.55
C GLN A 132 -7.01 -23.98 16.17
N GLU A 133 -8.31 -23.73 16.29
CA GLU A 133 -9.35 -24.69 15.90
C GLU A 133 -9.32 -24.94 14.39
N SER A 134 -9.16 -23.87 13.60
CA SER A 134 -9.07 -23.93 12.15
C SER A 134 -7.82 -24.69 11.69
N VAL A 135 -6.67 -24.49 12.34
CA VAL A 135 -5.44 -25.24 12.08
C VAL A 135 -5.60 -26.72 12.45
N ALA A 136 -6.26 -27.04 13.57
CA ALA A 136 -6.55 -28.42 13.93
C ALA A 136 -7.46 -29.11 12.91
N ALA A 137 -8.46 -28.39 12.38
CA ALA A 137 -9.32 -28.90 11.31
C ALA A 137 -8.52 -29.18 10.02
N LEU A 138 -7.60 -28.29 9.62
CA LEU A 138 -6.69 -28.56 8.51
C LEU A 138 -5.80 -29.78 8.77
N ALA A 139 -5.21 -29.88 9.96
CA ALA A 139 -4.31 -30.97 10.31
C ALA A 139 -4.99 -32.34 10.22
N ALA A 140 -6.29 -32.41 10.54
CA ALA A 140 -7.08 -33.64 10.44
C ALA A 140 -7.23 -34.14 8.99
N LEU A 141 -7.22 -33.23 8.01
CA LEU A 141 -7.37 -33.54 6.58
C LEU A 141 -6.07 -34.04 5.93
N ILE A 142 -4.91 -33.87 6.57
CA ILE A 142 -3.61 -34.21 5.99
C ILE A 142 -3.30 -35.69 6.19
N ALA A 143 -2.87 -36.40 5.15
CA ALA A 143 -2.42 -37.79 5.23
C ALA A 143 -1.16 -37.92 6.11
N PRO A 144 -0.90 -39.07 6.76
CA PRO A 144 0.40 -39.31 7.39
C PRO A 144 1.55 -39.13 6.39
N GLY A 145 2.53 -38.27 6.70
CA GLY A 145 3.60 -37.87 5.78
C GLY A 145 3.24 -36.74 4.81
N GLY A 146 1.97 -36.36 4.72
CA GLY A 146 1.48 -35.25 3.91
C GLY A 146 1.90 -33.89 4.44
N ARG A 147 1.82 -32.87 3.58
CA ARG A 147 2.30 -31.50 3.84
C ARG A 147 1.17 -30.47 3.90
N LEU A 148 1.39 -29.41 4.67
CA LEU A 148 0.57 -28.21 4.75
C LEU A 148 1.39 -27.00 4.30
N VAL A 149 0.81 -26.16 3.45
CA VAL A 149 1.28 -24.79 3.19
C VAL A 149 0.24 -23.82 3.75
N LEU A 150 0.61 -23.04 4.77
CA LEU A 150 -0.29 -22.13 5.46
C LEU A 150 0.23 -20.69 5.42
N GLY A 151 -0.59 -19.77 4.92
CA GLY A 151 -0.35 -18.34 5.03
C GLY A 151 -0.87 -17.78 6.35
N VAL A 152 -0.11 -16.91 6.99
CA VAL A 152 -0.47 -16.21 8.23
C VAL A 152 -0.17 -14.73 8.08
N HIS A 153 -1.22 -13.91 8.02
CA HIS A 153 -1.08 -12.47 7.93
C HIS A 153 -0.51 -11.90 9.23
N ASN A 154 0.44 -10.98 9.14
CA ASN A 154 1.02 -10.33 10.30
C ASN A 154 0.36 -8.98 10.55
N ASP A 155 -0.32 -8.84 11.69
CA ASP A 155 -0.95 -7.57 12.07
C ASP A 155 0.06 -6.44 12.30
N LEU A 156 1.33 -6.79 12.57
CA LEU A 156 2.47 -5.88 12.75
C LEU A 156 3.41 -5.85 11.53
N GLY A 157 2.93 -6.31 10.37
CA GLY A 157 3.66 -6.28 9.12
C GLY A 157 4.17 -4.89 8.73
N ILE A 158 5.38 -4.82 8.19
CA ILE A 158 6.04 -3.56 7.81
C ILE A 158 5.20 -2.71 6.84
N ASP A 159 4.41 -3.37 5.98
CA ASP A 159 3.54 -2.73 5.00
C ASP A 159 2.44 -1.88 5.67
N ARG A 160 2.05 -2.19 6.91
CA ARG A 160 1.08 -1.37 7.67
C ARG A 160 1.67 -0.06 8.21
N PHE A 161 2.98 0.01 8.41
CA PHE A 161 3.66 1.25 8.80
C PHE A 161 3.93 2.17 7.61
N ILE A 162 3.92 1.61 6.39
CA ILE A 162 4.23 2.31 5.15
C ILE A 162 2.95 2.79 4.47
N GLU A 163 1.84 2.07 4.60
CA GLU A 163 0.57 2.39 3.94
C GLU A 163 -0.17 3.56 4.64
N ALA A 164 -0.44 4.64 3.90
CA ALA A 164 -1.36 5.69 4.35
C ALA A 164 -2.81 5.24 4.11
N ARG A 165 -3.63 5.28 5.17
CA ARG A 165 -5.04 4.88 5.13
C ARG A 165 -5.95 6.10 5.31
N PRO A 166 -6.35 6.77 4.21
CA PRO A 166 -7.32 7.86 4.32
C PRO A 166 -8.71 7.28 4.62
N ALA A 167 -9.52 8.03 5.38
CA ALA A 167 -10.78 7.57 5.94
C ALA A 167 -11.90 7.33 4.91
N ASP A 168 -11.69 7.75 3.66
CA ASP A 168 -12.63 7.68 2.54
C ASP A 168 -12.41 6.46 1.64
N ARG A 169 -11.38 5.65 1.87
CA ARG A 169 -11.17 4.41 1.11
C ARG A 169 -12.15 3.34 1.61
N GLU A 170 -12.99 2.84 0.71
CA GLU A 170 -13.85 1.68 0.95
C GLU A 170 -12.97 0.51 1.39
N GLY A 171 -13.04 0.14 2.68
CA GLY A 171 -12.23 -0.94 3.21
C GLY A 171 -12.72 -2.29 2.70
N GLY A 172 -11.84 -3.11 2.12
CA GLY A 172 -12.11 -4.53 1.86
C GLY A 172 -12.13 -5.35 3.15
N ASP A 173 -12.58 -6.61 3.09
CA ASP A 173 -12.68 -7.51 4.26
C ASP A 173 -11.39 -7.60 5.10
N ASP A 174 -10.21 -7.56 4.47
CA ASP A 174 -8.90 -7.58 5.12
C ASP A 174 -8.58 -6.30 5.93
N GLN A 175 -9.41 -5.26 5.78
CA GLN A 175 -9.25 -3.95 6.42
C GLN A 175 -10.15 -3.78 7.65
N TRP A 176 -11.23 -4.56 7.75
CA TRP A 176 -12.20 -4.50 8.85
C TRP A 176 -11.97 -5.54 9.95
N ALA A 177 -11.15 -6.56 9.68
CA ALA A 177 -10.85 -7.63 10.64
C ALA A 177 -9.40 -7.52 11.14
N PRO A 178 -9.10 -6.71 12.17
CA PRO A 178 -7.93 -7.00 12.98
C PRO A 178 -8.11 -8.41 13.56
N HIS A 179 -7.15 -9.31 13.33
CA HIS A 179 -7.19 -10.66 13.89
C HIS A 179 -7.12 -10.65 15.43
N GLY A 180 -6.72 -9.53 16.02
CA GLY A 180 -6.57 -9.31 17.47
C GLY A 180 -7.83 -9.48 18.35
N PHE A 181 -8.97 -9.89 17.80
CA PHE A 181 -10.11 -10.38 18.61
C PHE A 181 -10.03 -11.88 18.91
N ASP A 182 -9.25 -12.64 18.13
CA ASP A 182 -8.95 -14.05 18.41
C ASP A 182 -7.66 -14.15 19.25
N PRO A 183 -7.75 -14.54 20.53
CA PRO A 183 -6.58 -14.68 21.40
C PRO A 183 -5.64 -15.83 20.99
N THR A 184 -6.10 -16.72 20.10
CA THR A 184 -5.31 -17.85 19.59
C THR A 184 -4.55 -17.51 18.31
N TYR A 185 -4.81 -16.35 17.70
CA TYR A 185 -4.12 -15.92 16.49
C TYR A 185 -2.63 -15.67 16.77
N PRO A 186 -1.70 -16.11 15.90
CA PRO A 186 -0.27 -15.97 16.14
C PRO A 186 0.19 -14.52 16.25
N SER A 187 0.82 -14.18 17.37
CA SER A 187 1.40 -12.85 17.62
C SER A 187 2.84 -12.68 17.09
N GLY A 188 3.38 -13.71 16.44
CA GLY A 188 4.73 -13.73 15.91
C GLY A 188 5.15 -15.12 15.43
N PRO A 189 6.34 -15.24 14.82
CA PRO A 189 6.81 -16.49 14.20
C PRO A 189 6.83 -17.70 15.16
N PRO A 190 7.35 -17.60 16.41
CA PRO A 190 7.31 -18.73 17.35
C PRO A 190 5.89 -19.14 17.77
N ALA A 191 4.91 -18.24 17.66
CA ALA A 191 3.51 -18.57 17.95
C ALA A 191 2.87 -19.37 16.81
N VAL A 192 3.30 -19.13 15.56
CA VAL A 192 2.89 -19.94 14.40
C VAL A 192 3.35 -21.38 14.58
N ASP A 193 4.64 -21.57 14.92
CA ASP A 193 5.21 -22.91 15.07
C ASP A 193 4.52 -23.70 16.18
N ARG A 194 4.39 -23.10 17.38
CA ARG A 194 3.66 -23.73 18.50
C ARG A 194 2.23 -24.07 18.14
N GLY A 195 1.57 -23.22 17.36
CA GLY A 195 0.22 -23.47 16.86
C GLY A 195 0.11 -24.73 16.00
N LEU A 196 1.04 -24.88 15.06
CA LEU A 196 1.14 -26.04 14.18
C LEU A 196 1.52 -27.32 14.96
N GLU A 197 2.47 -27.21 15.89
CA GLU A 197 2.89 -28.31 16.76
C GLU A 197 1.75 -28.78 17.69
N CYS A 198 0.97 -27.86 18.26
CA CYS A 198 -0.21 -28.21 19.04
C CYS A 198 -1.28 -28.95 18.21
N ALA A 199 -1.33 -28.72 16.90
CA ALA A 199 -2.18 -29.46 15.97
C ALA A 199 -1.56 -30.80 15.51
N GLY A 200 -0.40 -31.18 16.03
CA GLY A 200 0.27 -32.45 15.70
C GLY A 200 1.08 -32.42 14.40
N LEU A 201 1.42 -31.23 13.89
CA LEU A 201 2.25 -31.06 12.71
C LEU A 201 3.70 -30.75 13.11
N SER A 202 4.65 -31.20 12.31
CA SER A 202 6.06 -30.80 12.42
C SER A 202 6.35 -29.70 11.41
N VAL A 203 6.78 -28.53 11.88
CA VAL A 203 7.18 -27.43 11.00
C VAL A 203 8.44 -27.83 10.26
N LEU A 204 8.41 -27.78 8.93
CA LEU A 204 9.57 -28.04 8.09
C LEU A 204 10.34 -26.75 7.82
N ARG A 205 9.63 -25.67 7.46
CA ARG A 205 10.23 -24.36 7.20
C ARG A 205 9.19 -23.26 7.30
N ARG A 206 9.63 -22.07 7.68
CA ARG A 206 8.82 -20.86 7.71
C ARG A 206 9.49 -19.77 6.88
N TYR A 207 8.69 -19.10 6.06
CA TYR A 207 9.13 -18.02 5.20
C TYR A 207 8.50 -16.70 5.63
N ALA A 208 9.29 -15.64 5.66
CA ALA A 208 8.82 -14.28 5.63
C ALA A 208 8.46 -13.87 4.19
N ALA A 209 7.24 -13.39 3.98
CA ALA A 209 6.76 -12.92 2.69
C ALA A 209 6.83 -11.39 2.58
N TYR A 210 7.51 -10.90 1.54
CA TYR A 210 7.74 -9.48 1.25
C TYR A 210 7.26 -9.15 -0.17
N PRO A 211 6.95 -7.88 -0.52
CA PRO A 211 7.05 -6.68 0.31
C PRO A 211 5.75 -6.29 1.05
N GLY A 212 4.64 -6.96 0.79
CA GLY A 212 3.34 -6.62 1.37
C GLY A 212 2.36 -7.77 1.34
N ARG A 213 1.35 -7.72 2.21
CA ARG A 213 0.41 -8.83 2.42
C ARG A 213 -0.48 -9.16 1.22
N GLN A 214 -0.85 -8.16 0.41
CA GLN A 214 -1.74 -8.38 -0.75
C GLN A 214 -0.99 -8.77 -2.02
N ALA A 215 0.31 -8.49 -2.11
CA ALA A 215 1.11 -8.78 -3.31
C ALA A 215 2.55 -9.16 -2.92
N PRO A 216 2.72 -10.29 -2.20
CA PRO A 216 4.04 -10.82 -1.90
C PRO A 216 4.73 -11.27 -3.19
N ARG A 217 6.03 -10.98 -3.29
CA ARG A 217 6.92 -11.25 -4.42
C ARG A 217 8.21 -11.97 -4.01
N ALA A 218 8.46 -12.06 -2.71
CA ALA A 218 9.60 -12.80 -2.18
C ALA A 218 9.21 -13.60 -0.95
N LEU A 219 9.84 -14.76 -0.80
CA LEU A 219 9.77 -15.65 0.36
C LEU A 219 11.20 -15.86 0.84
N LEU A 220 11.52 -15.51 2.09
CA LEU A 220 12.83 -15.77 2.69
C LEU A 220 12.66 -16.62 3.93
N ALA A 221 13.41 -17.72 4.01
CA ALA A 221 13.33 -18.63 5.13
C ALA A 221 13.88 -17.99 6.42
N GLY A 222 13.34 -18.37 7.58
CA GLY A 222 13.78 -17.84 8.87
C GLY A 222 15.28 -18.04 9.13
N GLU A 223 15.84 -19.16 8.65
CA GLU A 223 17.27 -19.48 8.74
C GLU A 223 18.12 -18.51 7.92
N ALA A 224 17.62 -18.08 6.75
CA ALA A 224 18.26 -17.06 5.94
C ALA A 224 18.24 -15.69 6.63
N LEU A 225 17.14 -15.33 7.28
CA LEU A 225 16.95 -14.06 7.98
C LEU A 225 17.73 -13.97 9.30
N ALA A 226 18.02 -15.12 9.93
CA ALA A 226 18.85 -15.19 11.13
C ALA A 226 20.34 -14.90 10.85
N GLY A 227 20.78 -15.08 9.60
CA GLY A 227 22.12 -14.77 9.14
C GLY A 227 22.34 -13.29 8.80
N ASP A 228 23.59 -12.93 8.48
CA ASP A 228 23.90 -11.59 7.98
C ASP A 228 23.59 -11.52 6.48
N LEU A 229 22.43 -10.94 6.14
CA LEU A 229 22.00 -10.77 4.76
C LEU A 229 22.68 -9.55 4.10
N PRO A 230 23.10 -9.65 2.82
CA PRO A 230 23.59 -8.49 2.08
C PRO A 230 22.52 -7.39 1.98
N ASP A 231 22.91 -6.13 2.25
CA ASP A 231 22.01 -4.97 2.14
C ASP A 231 21.32 -4.88 0.77
N ALA A 232 21.98 -5.39 -0.28
CA ALA A 232 21.44 -5.45 -1.64
C ALA A 232 20.09 -6.19 -1.72
N LEU A 233 19.84 -7.20 -0.89
CA LEU A 233 18.57 -7.93 -0.87
C LEU A 233 17.39 -7.07 -0.41
N THR A 234 17.62 -6.00 0.36
CA THR A 234 16.51 -5.13 0.81
C THR A 234 15.79 -4.44 -0.34
N PHE A 235 16.45 -4.27 -1.49
CA PHE A 235 15.87 -3.61 -2.66
C PHE A 235 14.71 -4.42 -3.29
N PRO A 236 14.88 -5.70 -3.69
CA PRO A 236 13.76 -6.51 -4.18
C PRO A 236 12.71 -6.84 -3.10
N LEU A 237 13.07 -6.79 -1.82
CA LEU A 237 12.14 -7.04 -0.69
C LEU A 237 11.33 -5.80 -0.28
N SER A 238 11.64 -4.64 -0.83
CA SER A 238 10.93 -3.39 -0.53
C SER A 238 9.73 -3.18 -1.43
N ALA A 239 8.66 -2.58 -0.89
CA ALA A 239 7.50 -2.26 -1.70
C ALA A 239 7.88 -1.19 -2.73
N ARG A 240 7.57 -1.43 -4.00
CA ARG A 240 7.69 -0.41 -5.04
C ARG A 240 6.37 0.35 -5.13
N GLY A 241 6.46 1.66 -5.34
CA GLY A 241 5.28 2.53 -5.45
C GLY A 241 4.30 1.97 -6.49
N GLY A 242 3.07 1.69 -6.05
CA GLY A 242 1.92 1.30 -6.86
C GLY A 242 0.71 2.15 -6.48
N ASP A 243 -0.52 1.66 -6.66
CA ASP A 243 -1.80 2.35 -6.38
C ASP A 243 -2.06 2.68 -4.88
N ARG A 244 -1.03 2.57 -4.03
CA ARG A 244 -1.09 2.83 -2.60
C ARG A 244 -0.42 4.15 -2.26
N LEU A 245 -1.12 4.94 -1.47
CA LEU A 245 -0.56 6.13 -0.84
C LEU A 245 0.44 5.68 0.23
N LEU A 246 1.70 6.10 0.12
CA LEU A 246 2.75 5.73 1.07
C LEU A 246 2.94 6.86 2.10
N ALA A 247 2.90 6.51 3.39
CA ALA A 247 3.19 7.40 4.51
C ALA A 247 4.69 7.52 4.80
N ALA A 248 5.49 6.53 4.37
CA ALA A 248 6.93 6.47 4.58
C ALA A 248 7.63 5.86 3.36
N ASP A 249 8.94 6.09 3.24
CA ASP A 249 9.76 5.45 2.20
C ASP A 249 9.91 3.95 2.48
N PRO A 250 9.36 3.06 1.64
CA PRO A 250 9.35 1.63 1.90
C PRO A 250 10.75 1.04 2.02
N LEU A 251 11.64 1.40 1.09
CA LEU A 251 13.00 0.87 1.02
C LEU A 251 13.80 1.20 2.26
N ARG A 252 13.68 2.43 2.75
CA ARG A 252 14.32 2.86 3.99
C ARG A 252 13.81 2.07 5.19
N LEU A 253 12.49 1.90 5.33
CA LEU A 253 11.94 1.17 6.47
C LEU A 253 12.34 -0.30 6.42
N THR A 254 12.27 -0.95 5.25
CA THR A 254 12.75 -2.33 5.04
C THR A 254 14.21 -2.45 5.48
N ARG A 255 15.11 -1.55 5.06
CA ARG A 255 16.51 -1.58 5.48
C ARG A 255 16.70 -1.48 6.99
N VAL A 256 15.96 -0.60 7.65
CA VAL A 256 16.00 -0.45 9.11
C VAL A 256 15.57 -1.75 9.79
N VAL A 257 14.47 -2.37 9.33
CA VAL A 257 13.97 -3.64 9.86
C VAL A 257 15.02 -4.75 9.74
N PHE A 258 15.65 -4.90 8.58
CA PHE A 258 16.68 -5.92 8.35
C PHE A 258 17.95 -5.65 9.17
N ARG A 259 18.41 -4.40 9.24
CA ARG A 259 19.58 -4.03 10.07
C ARG A 259 19.37 -4.36 11.55
N HIS A 260 18.14 -4.24 12.04
CA HIS A 260 17.79 -4.57 13.42
C HIS A 260 17.42 -6.05 13.63
N ARG A 261 17.59 -6.90 12.61
CA ARG A 261 17.23 -8.33 12.65
C ARG A 261 15.77 -8.57 13.04
N LEU A 262 14.88 -7.71 12.55
CA LEU A 262 13.43 -7.82 12.71
C LEU A 262 12.74 -8.26 11.41
N GLY A 263 13.52 -8.75 10.43
CA GLY A 263 13.05 -9.09 9.09
C GLY A 263 12.04 -10.23 9.09
N GLU A 264 12.07 -11.11 10.08
CA GLU A 264 11.06 -12.15 10.21
C GLU A 264 9.83 -11.68 10.98
N GLU A 265 10.05 -11.01 12.11
CA GLU A 265 9.00 -10.57 13.04
C GLU A 265 8.08 -9.51 12.43
N LEU A 266 8.63 -8.64 11.57
CA LEU A 266 7.89 -7.57 10.89
C LEU A 266 7.59 -7.90 9.42
N ALA A 267 7.77 -9.14 9.00
CA ALA A 267 7.33 -9.59 7.68
C ALA A 267 5.82 -9.35 7.53
N PRO A 268 5.34 -8.77 6.41
CA PRO A 268 3.90 -8.58 6.14
C PRO A 268 3.04 -9.83 6.32
N LEU A 269 3.60 -10.99 5.99
CA LEU A 269 2.94 -12.29 6.06
C LEU A 269 3.99 -13.38 6.28
N TRP A 270 3.61 -14.46 6.95
CA TRP A 270 4.41 -15.68 7.08
C TRP A 270 3.79 -16.81 6.25
N VAL A 271 4.63 -17.60 5.59
CA VAL A 271 4.21 -18.86 4.95
C VAL A 271 4.89 -19.99 5.70
N ALA A 272 4.10 -20.82 6.38
CA ALA A 272 4.59 -22.01 7.07
C ALA A 272 4.39 -23.24 6.20
N VAL A 273 5.45 -24.03 6.06
CA VAL A 273 5.42 -25.38 5.50
C VAL A 273 5.58 -26.37 6.64
N ALA A 274 4.58 -27.22 6.84
CA ALA A 274 4.58 -28.24 7.89
C ALA A 274 4.20 -29.60 7.32
N ALA A 275 4.50 -30.68 8.05
CA ALA A 275 4.16 -32.04 7.66
C ALA A 275 3.53 -32.79 8.82
N ARG A 276 2.59 -33.68 8.50
CA ARG A 276 2.03 -34.62 9.47
C ARG A 276 3.01 -35.79 9.65
N PRO A 277 3.41 -36.16 10.87
CA PRO A 277 4.28 -37.31 11.08
C PRO A 277 3.72 -38.62 10.48
N PRO A 278 4.58 -39.53 10.00
CA PRO A 278 6.05 -39.47 10.03
C PRO A 278 6.63 -38.57 8.93
N VAL A 279 7.65 -37.77 9.29
CA VAL A 279 8.36 -36.90 8.35
C VAL A 279 9.57 -37.63 7.76
N ALA A 280 9.73 -37.58 6.44
CA ALA A 280 10.90 -38.16 5.77
C ALA A 280 12.19 -37.41 6.19
N PRO A 281 13.31 -38.12 6.43
CA PRO A 281 14.59 -37.48 6.68
C PRO A 281 14.98 -36.57 5.51
N GLY A 282 15.44 -35.34 5.78
CA GLY A 282 15.83 -34.38 4.74
C GLY A 282 14.68 -33.69 4.02
N ALA A 283 13.42 -33.87 4.45
CA ALA A 283 12.27 -33.20 3.83
C ALA A 283 12.36 -31.65 3.85
N GLU A 284 13.17 -31.10 4.76
CA GLU A 284 13.49 -29.66 4.80
C GLU A 284 14.51 -29.25 3.71
N ASP A 285 15.45 -30.13 3.35
CA ASP A 285 16.52 -29.83 2.39
C ASP A 285 15.98 -29.61 0.97
N ASP A 286 14.79 -30.15 0.67
CA ASP A 286 14.06 -29.95 -0.59
C ASP A 286 13.46 -28.54 -0.72
N LEU A 287 13.37 -27.78 0.38
CA LEU A 287 12.73 -26.48 0.42
C LEU A 287 13.77 -25.36 0.20
N PRO A 288 13.47 -24.36 -0.67
CA PRO A 288 14.42 -23.29 -0.97
C PRO A 288 14.74 -22.44 0.27
N LEU A 289 15.93 -21.83 0.33
CA LEU A 289 16.25 -20.84 1.36
C LEU A 289 15.58 -19.49 1.09
N GLY A 290 15.27 -19.20 -0.17
CA GLY A 290 14.43 -18.08 -0.54
C GLY A 290 14.11 -18.04 -2.03
N LEU A 291 12.99 -17.39 -2.35
CA LEU A 291 12.53 -17.16 -3.71
C LEU A 291 12.21 -15.67 -3.86
N ILE A 292 12.70 -15.04 -4.92
CA ILE A 292 12.60 -13.59 -5.13
C ILE A 292 12.17 -13.34 -6.58
N GLU A 293 11.01 -12.73 -6.77
CA GLU A 293 10.52 -12.26 -8.06
C GLU A 293 11.04 -10.85 -8.34
N GLU A 294 11.76 -10.68 -9.45
CA GLU A 294 12.21 -9.38 -9.95
C GLU A 294 11.75 -9.19 -11.40
N GLY A 295 10.69 -8.39 -11.58
CA GLY A 295 10.04 -8.25 -12.88
C GLY A 295 9.50 -9.60 -13.35
N PRO A 296 9.77 -10.04 -14.59
CA PRO A 296 9.29 -11.33 -15.09
C PRO A 296 10.18 -12.52 -14.67
N ALA A 297 11.28 -12.28 -13.94
CA ALA A 297 12.25 -13.31 -13.59
C ALA A 297 12.08 -13.74 -12.13
N LEU A 298 12.25 -15.04 -11.88
CA LEU A 298 12.28 -15.62 -10.55
C LEU A 298 13.71 -16.06 -10.21
N TYR A 299 14.13 -15.78 -8.99
CA TYR A 299 15.44 -16.13 -8.48
C TYR A 299 15.32 -16.95 -7.20
N GLU A 300 16.15 -17.98 -7.08
CA GLU A 300 16.35 -18.73 -5.84
C GLU A 300 17.58 -18.17 -5.11
N PHE A 301 17.41 -17.89 -3.82
CA PHE A 301 18.47 -17.41 -2.95
C PHE A 301 19.24 -18.60 -2.36
N THR A 302 20.56 -18.60 -2.51
CA THR A 302 21.47 -19.67 -2.06
C THR A 302 22.35 -19.23 -0.89
N GLY A 303 21.97 -18.17 -0.17
CA GLY A 303 22.69 -17.63 0.99
C GLY A 303 23.63 -16.46 0.65
N THR A 304 24.42 -16.58 -0.41
CA THR A 304 25.34 -15.49 -0.85
C THR A 304 25.15 -15.08 -2.31
N ALA A 305 24.38 -15.86 -3.06
CA ALA A 305 24.10 -15.63 -4.45
C ALA A 305 22.61 -15.84 -4.76
N THR A 306 22.22 -15.45 -5.96
CA THR A 306 20.91 -15.74 -6.53
C THR A 306 21.07 -16.53 -7.82
N ARG A 307 20.27 -17.59 -7.97
CA ARG A 307 20.19 -18.39 -9.18
C ARG A 307 18.88 -18.10 -9.89
N ARG A 308 18.93 -17.67 -11.15
CA ARG A 308 17.71 -17.46 -11.94
C ARG A 308 17.07 -18.81 -12.27
N LEU A 309 15.77 -18.96 -12.06
CA LEU A 309 15.04 -20.20 -12.37
C LEU A 309 14.45 -20.19 -13.80
N PRO A 310 14.28 -21.36 -14.44
CA PRO A 310 14.61 -22.70 -13.92
C PRO A 310 16.12 -23.05 -14.00
N ASP A 311 16.81 -22.64 -15.06
CA ASP A 311 18.17 -23.14 -15.37
C ASP A 311 19.22 -22.03 -15.57
N GLY A 312 19.04 -20.87 -14.93
CA GLY A 312 19.94 -19.73 -15.07
C GLY A 312 21.22 -19.84 -14.25
N GLU A 313 22.23 -19.06 -14.63
CA GLU A 313 23.50 -19.00 -13.91
C GLU A 313 23.34 -18.36 -12.52
N GLU A 314 24.14 -18.85 -11.58
CA GLU A 314 24.25 -18.28 -10.24
C GLU A 314 25.05 -16.98 -10.28
N ARG A 315 24.49 -15.92 -9.71
CA ARG A 315 25.08 -14.60 -9.63
C ARG A 315 25.29 -14.21 -8.18
N GLN A 316 26.53 -13.84 -7.85
CA GLN A 316 26.86 -13.31 -6.53
C GLN A 316 26.09 -12.03 -6.23
N ILE A 317 25.53 -11.95 -5.02
CA ILE A 317 24.85 -10.75 -4.56
C ILE A 317 25.91 -9.70 -4.22
N PRO A 318 25.79 -8.46 -4.72
CA PRO A 318 26.71 -7.39 -4.36
C PRO A 318 26.78 -7.17 -2.85
N THR A 319 28.00 -7.16 -2.31
CA THR A 319 28.28 -6.85 -0.90
C THR A 319 28.56 -5.36 -0.72
N GLY A 320 28.44 -4.88 0.52
CA GLY A 320 28.66 -3.48 0.88
C GLY A 320 27.39 -2.78 1.32
N ARG A 321 27.53 -1.49 1.63
CA ARG A 321 26.43 -0.64 2.13
C ARG A 321 25.81 0.14 0.99
N VAL A 322 24.51 0.42 1.07
CA VAL A 322 23.84 1.20 0.02
C VAL A 322 24.34 2.64 0.00
N VAL A 323 24.65 3.15 -1.18
CA VAL A 323 25.21 4.49 -1.39
C VAL A 323 24.31 5.58 -0.80
N GLU A 324 23.00 5.52 -1.02
CA GLU A 324 22.03 6.47 -0.45
C GLU A 324 22.14 6.54 1.08
N GLU A 325 22.27 5.42 1.77
CA GLU A 325 22.37 5.41 3.23
C GLU A 325 23.67 6.03 3.73
N ILE A 326 24.79 5.76 3.05
CA ILE A 326 26.08 6.38 3.36
C ILE A 326 25.96 7.90 3.21
N LEU A 327 25.30 8.37 2.14
CA LEU A 327 25.07 9.79 1.89
C LEU A 327 24.13 10.43 2.93
N VAL A 328 23.01 9.79 3.27
CA VAL A 328 22.08 10.27 4.31
C VAL A 328 22.78 10.35 5.67
N GLU A 329 23.55 9.34 6.03
CA GLU A 329 24.31 9.30 7.29
C GLU A 329 25.36 10.41 7.36
N ALA A 330 26.10 10.64 6.28
CA ALA A 330 27.06 11.74 6.19
C ALA A 330 26.37 13.11 6.27
N CYS A 331 25.23 13.29 5.60
CA CYS A 331 24.42 14.52 5.67
C CYS A 331 23.88 14.77 7.08
N ALA A 332 23.41 13.73 7.77
CA ALA A 332 22.92 13.82 9.14
C ALA A 332 24.02 14.22 10.14
N ARG A 333 25.28 13.87 9.87
CA ARG A 333 26.45 14.26 10.68
C ARG A 333 27.13 15.54 10.23
N GLU A 334 26.59 16.23 9.23
CA GLU A 334 27.22 17.39 8.59
C GLU A 334 28.64 17.11 8.04
N ASP A 335 28.94 15.85 7.73
CA ASP A 335 30.24 15.44 7.18
C ASP A 335 30.28 15.66 5.66
N VAL A 336 30.38 16.94 5.28
CA VAL A 336 30.46 17.37 3.89
C VAL A 336 31.70 16.81 3.18
N LYS A 337 32.75 16.47 3.93
CA LYS A 337 33.97 15.84 3.38
C LYS A 337 33.67 14.41 2.94
N ALA A 338 33.06 13.59 3.80
CA ALA A 338 32.68 12.23 3.45
C ALA A 338 31.73 12.18 2.24
N VAL A 339 30.77 13.12 2.15
CA VAL A 339 29.91 13.28 0.96
C VAL A 339 30.78 13.55 -0.28
N ARG A 340 31.68 14.54 -0.23
CA ARG A 340 32.53 14.90 -1.37
C ARG A 340 33.41 13.73 -1.84
N ASP A 341 34.02 13.02 -0.91
CA ASP A 341 34.94 11.91 -1.22
C ASP A 341 34.17 10.76 -1.91
N LEU A 342 33.01 10.36 -1.36
CA LEU A 342 32.16 9.32 -1.95
C LEU A 342 31.66 9.72 -3.34
N LEU A 343 31.21 10.96 -3.51
CA LEU A 343 30.72 11.45 -4.80
C LEU A 343 31.81 11.54 -5.86
N THR A 344 33.04 11.89 -5.46
CA THR A 344 34.20 11.90 -6.36
C THR A 344 34.55 10.49 -6.81
N HIS A 345 34.53 9.51 -5.90
CA HIS A 345 34.73 8.10 -6.24
C HIS A 345 33.62 7.57 -7.16
N LEU A 346 32.35 7.92 -6.89
CA LEU A 346 31.22 7.55 -7.73
C LEU A 346 31.38 8.10 -9.16
N ALA A 347 31.78 9.36 -9.30
CA ALA A 347 32.03 9.96 -10.61
C ALA A 347 33.14 9.24 -11.37
N GLY A 348 34.27 8.94 -10.71
CA GLY A 348 35.38 8.20 -11.32
C GLY A 348 34.98 6.77 -11.74
N TRP A 349 34.16 6.10 -10.95
CA TRP A 349 33.64 4.77 -11.30
C TRP A 349 32.72 4.80 -12.54
N LEU A 350 31.85 5.81 -12.66
CA LEU A 350 30.99 5.99 -13.83
C LEU A 350 31.81 6.26 -15.10
N GLU A 351 32.87 7.06 -15.00
CA GLU A 351 33.80 7.32 -16.12
C GLU A 351 34.58 6.08 -16.54
N GLY A 352 34.87 5.19 -15.58
CA GLY A 352 35.52 3.90 -15.81
C GLY A 352 34.60 2.81 -16.39
N GLY A 353 33.35 3.14 -16.78
CA GLY A 353 32.39 2.18 -17.32
C GLY A 353 31.48 1.53 -16.27
N GLY A 354 31.26 2.19 -15.13
CA GLY A 354 30.30 1.79 -14.11
C GLY A 354 28.86 1.67 -14.64
N SER A 355 27.97 1.07 -13.84
CA SER A 355 26.57 0.86 -14.23
C SER A 355 25.88 2.18 -14.52
N VAL A 356 25.34 2.31 -15.74
CA VAL A 356 24.57 3.49 -16.17
C VAL A 356 23.16 3.51 -15.60
N VAL A 357 22.65 2.37 -15.10
CA VAL A 357 21.25 2.20 -14.69
C VAL A 357 21.06 2.34 -13.17
N GLY A 358 22.10 2.07 -12.37
CA GLY A 358 22.02 2.16 -10.92
C GLY A 358 21.79 3.59 -10.42
N ALA A 359 20.94 3.73 -9.40
CA ALA A 359 20.67 4.96 -8.66
C ALA A 359 21.23 4.86 -7.23
N ALA A 360 21.28 5.96 -6.47
CA ALA A 360 21.90 5.95 -5.14
C ALA A 360 21.26 4.91 -4.21
N ASP A 361 19.96 4.68 -4.37
CA ASP A 361 19.13 3.70 -3.67
C ASP A 361 19.28 2.26 -4.18
N SER A 362 19.89 2.05 -5.35
CA SER A 362 20.14 0.75 -6.00
C SER A 362 21.62 0.47 -6.27
N LEU A 363 22.53 1.22 -5.64
CA LEU A 363 23.97 1.01 -5.68
C LEU A 363 24.47 0.62 -4.28
N VAL A 364 25.37 -0.34 -4.21
CA VAL A 364 26.16 -0.65 -3.00
C VAL A 364 27.60 -0.23 -3.18
N HIS A 365 28.25 0.10 -2.06
CA HIS A 365 29.67 0.41 -1.96
C HIS A 365 30.30 -0.39 -0.83
N ASP A 366 31.30 -1.22 -1.15
CA ASP A 366 32.01 -2.07 -0.19
C ASP A 366 33.18 -1.36 0.53
N GLY A 367 33.38 -0.07 0.24
CA GLY A 367 34.51 0.74 0.71
C GLY A 367 35.54 1.02 -0.39
N VAL A 368 35.51 0.24 -1.48
CA VAL A 368 36.47 0.35 -2.60
C VAL A 368 35.76 0.40 -3.95
N ARG A 369 34.72 -0.41 -4.14
CA ARG A 369 34.03 -0.63 -5.41
C ARG A 369 32.55 -0.35 -5.28
N PHE A 370 31.96 0.14 -6.36
CA PHE A 370 30.52 0.26 -6.53
C PHE A 370 29.99 -0.92 -7.33
N ALA A 371 28.80 -1.39 -6.97
CA ALA A 371 28.07 -2.39 -7.71
C ALA A 371 26.57 -2.05 -7.74
N ALA A 372 25.93 -2.31 -8.88
CA ALA A 372 24.48 -2.14 -9.02
C ALA A 372 23.73 -3.37 -8.52
N ILE A 373 22.70 -3.13 -7.73
CA ILE A 373 21.72 -4.12 -7.31
C ILE A 373 20.81 -4.39 -8.51
N SER A 374 20.75 -5.64 -8.98
CA SER A 374 19.87 -6.11 -10.05
C SER A 374 19.68 -5.12 -11.21
N PRO A 375 20.74 -4.86 -12.01
CA PRO A 375 20.67 -3.88 -13.09
C PRO A 375 19.57 -4.28 -14.09
N PRO A 376 18.63 -3.35 -14.41
CA PRO A 376 17.71 -3.52 -15.53
C PRO A 376 18.46 -3.79 -16.84
N ALA A 377 17.71 -4.17 -17.87
CA ALA A 377 18.24 -4.24 -19.22
C ALA A 377 18.94 -2.93 -19.59
N ALA A 378 20.13 -3.03 -20.18
CA ALA A 378 20.90 -1.86 -20.58
C ALA A 378 20.09 -1.00 -21.56
N PRO A 379 20.11 0.34 -21.43
CA PRO A 379 19.39 1.21 -22.35
C PRO A 379 19.91 1.06 -23.78
N SER A 380 19.04 1.31 -24.74
CA SER A 380 19.37 1.22 -26.17
C SER A 380 20.47 2.20 -26.60
N THR A 381 20.59 3.33 -25.89
CA THR A 381 21.66 4.32 -26.09
C THR A 381 22.37 4.54 -24.76
N GLN A 382 23.71 4.48 -24.77
CA GLN A 382 24.49 4.77 -23.57
C GLN A 382 24.54 6.29 -23.33
N PRO A 383 24.01 6.79 -22.21
CA PRO A 383 24.10 8.19 -21.85
C PRO A 383 25.53 8.56 -21.42
N GLU A 384 25.87 9.84 -21.55
CA GLU A 384 27.14 10.37 -21.04
C GLU A 384 27.26 10.14 -19.52
N PRO A 385 28.44 9.75 -18.98
CA PRO A 385 28.63 9.50 -17.55
C PRO A 385 28.21 10.67 -16.65
N ARG A 386 28.37 11.91 -17.14
CA ARG A 386 27.91 13.14 -16.46
C ARG A 386 26.39 13.19 -16.29
N VAL A 387 25.63 12.76 -17.30
CA VAL A 387 24.17 12.69 -17.25
C VAL A 387 23.72 11.60 -16.29
N VAL A 388 24.42 10.46 -16.26
CA VAL A 388 24.18 9.38 -15.29
C VAL A 388 24.41 9.84 -13.86
N LEU A 389 25.54 10.52 -13.59
CA LEU A 389 25.83 11.10 -12.28
C LEU A 389 24.76 12.10 -11.88
N CYS A 390 24.36 13.00 -12.79
CA CYS A 390 23.31 13.97 -12.55
C CYS A 390 21.98 13.30 -12.19
N ARG A 391 21.61 12.21 -12.87
CA ARG A 391 20.42 11.41 -12.55
C ARG A 391 20.49 10.83 -11.14
N ILE A 392 21.59 10.18 -10.80
CA ILE A 392 21.79 9.56 -9.48
C ILE A 392 21.63 10.60 -8.37
N LEU A 393 22.26 11.77 -8.53
CA LEU A 393 22.25 12.83 -7.52
C LEU A 393 20.92 13.59 -7.46
N TRP A 394 20.24 13.73 -8.58
CA TRP A 394 18.88 14.28 -8.62
C TRP A 394 17.88 13.37 -7.90
N ARG A 395 17.89 12.06 -8.19
CA ARG A 395 17.06 11.08 -7.47
C ARG A 395 17.31 11.12 -5.95
N PHE A 396 18.58 11.15 -5.57
CA PHE A 396 18.98 11.26 -4.17
C PHE A 396 18.45 12.56 -3.54
N ALA A 397 18.59 13.70 -4.21
CA ALA A 397 18.09 14.98 -3.72
C ALA A 397 16.57 14.98 -3.53
N VAL A 398 15.81 14.46 -4.50
CA VAL A 398 14.34 14.30 -4.41
C VAL A 398 13.97 13.47 -3.19
N ARG A 399 14.59 12.29 -3.03
CA ARG A 399 14.30 11.37 -1.92
C ARG A 399 14.73 11.93 -0.56
N LEU A 400 15.89 12.57 -0.47
CA LEU A 400 16.40 13.21 0.75
C LEU A 400 15.43 14.29 1.26
N LEU A 401 14.96 15.16 0.36
CA LEU A 401 14.04 16.25 0.69
C LEU A 401 12.63 15.73 1.00
N ALA A 402 12.12 14.77 0.22
CA ALA A 402 10.80 14.15 0.45
C ALA A 402 10.74 13.42 1.80
N ALA A 403 11.82 12.74 2.18
CA ALA A 403 11.94 12.08 3.49
C ALA A 403 12.17 13.04 4.66
N GLY A 404 12.41 14.33 4.41
CA GLY A 404 12.67 15.33 5.45
C GLY A 404 13.97 15.08 6.21
N HIS A 405 14.97 14.48 5.58
CA HIS A 405 16.25 14.20 6.22
C HIS A 405 17.06 15.47 6.48
N HIS A 406 17.84 15.45 7.56
CA HIS A 406 18.79 16.50 7.86
C HIS A 406 19.87 16.59 6.78
N HIS A 407 20.23 17.81 6.38
CA HIS A 407 21.31 18.05 5.44
C HIS A 407 22.02 19.39 5.71
N PRO A 408 23.33 19.50 5.42
CA PRO A 408 24.14 20.66 5.78
C PRO A 408 23.92 21.91 4.90
N TRP A 409 23.17 21.82 3.80
CA TRP A 409 22.96 22.94 2.88
C TRP A 409 21.80 23.86 3.30
N PRO A 410 21.80 25.15 2.88
CA PRO A 410 20.79 26.13 3.30
C PRO A 410 19.35 25.76 2.94
N TRP A 411 18.41 26.00 3.84
CA TRP A 411 16.97 25.92 3.56
C TRP A 411 16.42 27.28 3.08
N PRO A 412 15.47 27.33 2.12
CA PRO A 412 14.94 26.23 1.32
C PRO A 412 15.74 26.01 0.02
N LEU A 413 16.19 24.78 -0.20
CA LEU A 413 16.82 24.34 -1.46
C LEU A 413 15.86 23.40 -2.19
N GLU A 414 15.59 23.67 -3.45
CA GLU A 414 14.86 22.74 -4.32
C GLU A 414 15.75 21.56 -4.72
N ALA A 415 15.14 20.41 -5.03
CA ALA A 415 15.87 19.18 -5.41
C ALA A 415 16.88 19.42 -6.54
N ASP A 416 16.51 20.25 -7.53
CA ASP A 416 17.37 20.61 -8.66
C ASP A 416 18.63 21.36 -8.22
N GLN A 417 18.47 22.34 -7.33
CA GLN A 417 19.59 23.14 -6.85
C GLN A 417 20.54 22.31 -5.99
N LEU A 418 19.98 21.41 -5.18
CA LEU A 418 20.76 20.45 -4.42
C LEU A 418 21.52 19.48 -5.34
N ALA A 419 20.87 18.92 -6.36
CA ALA A 419 21.50 18.01 -7.32
C ALA A 419 22.69 18.65 -8.04
N LEU A 420 22.54 19.90 -8.53
CA LEU A 420 23.63 20.64 -9.18
C LEU A 420 24.79 20.93 -8.21
N THR A 421 24.48 21.24 -6.94
CA THR A 421 25.48 21.42 -5.88
C THR A 421 26.27 20.14 -5.64
N LEU A 422 25.59 18.99 -5.54
CA LEU A 422 26.23 17.68 -5.37
C LEU A 422 27.10 17.30 -6.58
N CYS A 423 26.66 17.61 -7.80
CA CYS A 423 27.48 17.42 -9.01
C CYS A 423 28.77 18.25 -8.96
N GLY A 424 28.67 19.51 -8.52
CA GLY A 424 29.84 20.36 -8.27
C GLY A 424 30.76 19.78 -7.19
N MET A 425 30.21 19.19 -6.13
CA MET A 425 31.00 18.51 -5.10
C MET A 425 31.73 17.27 -5.61
N ALA A 426 31.12 16.51 -6.53
CA ALA A 426 31.74 15.38 -7.21
C ALA A 426 32.88 15.79 -8.18
N GLY A 427 33.15 17.10 -8.33
CA GLY A 427 34.14 17.61 -9.28
C GLY A 427 33.71 17.51 -10.74
N ARG A 428 32.40 17.34 -10.98
CA ARG A 428 31.77 17.23 -12.30
C ARG A 428 30.55 18.15 -12.35
N PRO A 429 30.74 19.48 -12.43
CA PRO A 429 29.62 20.41 -12.42
C PRO A 429 28.67 20.07 -13.57
N CYS A 430 27.36 20.06 -13.30
CA CYS A 430 26.31 19.85 -14.29
C CYS A 430 25.57 21.17 -14.52
N ASP A 431 24.93 21.32 -15.68
CA ASP A 431 24.02 22.43 -15.97
C ASP A 431 22.55 21.96 -16.00
N ARG A 432 21.63 22.90 -16.26
CA ARG A 432 20.19 22.58 -16.34
C ARG A 432 19.85 21.65 -17.51
N GLY A 433 20.60 21.73 -18.62
CA GLY A 433 20.39 20.84 -19.76
C GLY A 433 20.80 19.40 -19.45
N ASP A 434 21.84 19.19 -18.65
CA ASP A 434 22.19 17.87 -18.13
C ASP A 434 21.08 17.29 -17.24
N LEU A 435 20.47 18.13 -16.40
CA LEU A 435 19.38 17.73 -15.52
C LEU A 435 18.13 17.30 -16.31
N ASP A 436 17.77 18.03 -17.35
CA ASP A 436 16.63 17.68 -18.22
C ASP A 436 16.90 16.35 -18.95
N ARG A 437 18.13 16.13 -19.42
CA ARG A 437 18.56 14.83 -19.99
C ARG A 437 18.50 13.71 -18.95
N ALA A 438 18.91 13.99 -17.72
CA ALA A 438 18.89 13.02 -16.63
C ALA A 438 17.47 12.58 -16.26
N ARG A 439 16.50 13.52 -16.20
CA ARG A 439 15.08 13.21 -15.97
C ARG A 439 14.48 12.39 -17.09
N LYS A 440 14.76 12.76 -18.34
CA LYS A 440 14.31 11.97 -19.50
C LYS A 440 14.84 10.53 -19.42
N PHE A 441 16.11 10.38 -19.07
CA PHE A 441 16.71 9.06 -18.92
C PHE A 441 16.10 8.28 -17.74
N ASP A 442 15.80 8.94 -16.62
CA ASP A 442 15.09 8.32 -15.49
C ASP A 442 13.71 7.78 -15.88
N ALA A 443 12.96 8.57 -16.67
CA ALA A 443 11.66 8.17 -17.19
C ALA A 443 11.77 6.98 -18.17
N GLU A 444 12.79 6.92 -19.01
CA GLU A 444 13.07 5.78 -19.90
C GLU A 444 13.35 4.48 -19.14
N LEU A 445 13.93 4.57 -17.93
CA LEU A 445 14.19 3.41 -17.08
C LEU A 445 12.94 2.89 -16.34
N GLY A 446 11.79 3.58 -16.46
CA GLY A 446 10.52 3.16 -15.85
C GLY A 446 10.54 3.15 -14.32
N GLN A 447 11.50 3.83 -13.70
CA GLN A 447 11.61 3.98 -12.25
C GLN A 447 11.42 5.44 -11.89
N PRO A 448 10.22 6.04 -11.95
CA PRO A 448 10.08 7.47 -11.67
C PRO A 448 10.62 7.81 -10.28
N ALA A 449 11.57 8.75 -10.21
CA ALA A 449 12.08 9.30 -8.94
C ALA A 449 11.02 10.11 -8.18
N GLU A 450 10.08 10.68 -8.93
CA GLU A 450 8.96 11.41 -8.40
C GLU A 450 7.89 10.40 -7.94
N PRO A 451 7.33 10.57 -6.72
CA PRO A 451 6.15 9.80 -6.34
C PRO A 451 5.08 9.96 -7.42
N ALA A 452 4.47 8.85 -7.84
CA ALA A 452 3.38 8.85 -8.82
C ALA A 452 2.36 9.96 -8.48
N GLU A 453 1.90 10.67 -9.51
CA GLU A 453 1.10 11.89 -9.44
C GLU A 453 0.29 12.03 -8.14
N GLN A 454 0.63 13.04 -7.34
CA GLN A 454 -0.22 13.62 -6.30
C GLN A 454 -0.59 12.71 -5.11
N ALA A 455 0.36 11.89 -4.64
CA ALA A 455 0.37 11.46 -3.25
C ALA A 455 0.94 12.58 -2.36
N PRO A 456 0.14 13.44 -1.69
CA PRO A 456 0.68 14.44 -0.79
C PRO A 456 1.47 13.73 0.33
N THR A 457 2.71 14.15 0.54
CA THR A 457 3.54 13.66 1.64
C THR A 457 2.81 13.93 2.96
N TYR A 458 3.10 13.18 4.03
CA TYR A 458 2.52 13.47 5.36
C TYR A 458 2.71 14.94 5.77
N ARG A 459 3.84 15.55 5.41
CA ARG A 459 4.10 16.98 5.62
C ARG A 459 3.17 17.89 4.80
N ASP A 460 2.88 17.52 3.56
CA ASP A 460 1.95 18.25 2.69
C ASP A 460 0.52 18.15 3.23
N LEU A 461 0.14 16.98 3.76
CA LEU A 461 -1.13 16.75 4.44
C LEU A 461 -1.25 17.57 5.72
N LEU A 462 -0.21 17.62 6.56
CA LEU A 462 -0.18 18.49 7.74
C LEU A 462 -0.25 19.98 7.34
N GLY A 463 0.53 20.40 6.34
CA GLY A 463 0.47 21.76 5.84
C GLY A 463 -0.87 22.12 5.18
N ALA A 464 -1.55 21.14 4.55
CA ALA A 464 -2.91 21.32 4.05
C ALA A 464 -3.92 21.39 5.21
N ARG A 465 -3.79 20.54 6.24
CA ARG A 465 -4.61 20.58 7.46
C ARG A 465 -4.52 21.93 8.14
N ASP A 466 -3.31 22.46 8.31
CA ASP A 466 -3.09 23.74 8.99
C ASP A 466 -3.65 24.90 8.14
N ARG A 467 -3.46 24.88 6.81
CA ARG A 467 -4.11 25.84 5.90
C ARG A 467 -5.65 25.77 6.00
N LEU A 468 -6.22 24.57 6.05
CA LEU A 468 -7.66 24.37 6.19
C LEU A 468 -8.16 24.84 7.57
N ALA A 469 -7.38 24.61 8.64
CA ALA A 469 -7.70 25.09 9.99
C ALA A 469 -7.67 26.63 10.05
N ASP A 470 -6.70 27.26 9.40
CA ASP A 470 -6.63 28.73 9.27
C ASP A 470 -7.81 29.27 8.47
N GLN A 471 -8.18 28.62 7.35
CA GLN A 471 -9.35 28.99 6.55
C GLN A 471 -10.66 28.83 7.33
N LEU A 472 -10.81 27.74 8.08
CA LEU A 472 -11.97 27.51 8.94
C LEU A 472 -12.06 28.57 10.03
N THR A 473 -10.94 28.91 10.67
CA THR A 473 -10.87 29.95 11.69
C THR A 473 -11.25 31.32 11.11
N ALA A 474 -10.74 31.66 9.93
CA ALA A 474 -11.09 32.90 9.23
C ALA A 474 -12.57 32.95 8.82
N ALA A 475 -13.14 31.82 8.37
CA ALA A 475 -14.54 31.71 8.02
C ALA A 475 -15.45 31.88 9.24
N LEU A 476 -15.13 31.22 10.36
CA LEU A 476 -15.86 31.37 11.63
C LEU A 476 -15.81 32.80 12.15
N ALA A 477 -14.64 33.47 12.09
CA ALA A 477 -14.52 34.88 12.45
C ALA A 477 -15.37 35.80 11.56
N ARG A 478 -15.48 35.49 10.26
CA ARG A 478 -16.34 36.22 9.32
C ARG A 478 -17.82 36.03 9.65
N ILE A 479 -18.24 34.81 9.99
CA ILE A 479 -19.61 34.51 10.41
C ILE A 479 -19.96 35.30 11.68
N ALA A 480 -19.13 35.22 12.73
CA ALA A 480 -19.34 35.95 13.99
C ALA A 480 -19.45 37.48 13.77
N ARG A 481 -18.63 38.04 12.87
CA ARG A 481 -18.71 39.46 12.49
C ARG A 481 -20.02 39.80 11.78
N LEU A 482 -20.51 38.92 10.90
CA LEU A 482 -21.77 39.10 10.19
C LEU A 482 -22.96 39.01 11.15
N GLU A 483 -22.97 38.05 12.09
CA GLU A 483 -24.00 37.93 13.13
C GLU A 483 -24.06 39.17 14.03
N THR A 484 -22.90 39.71 14.41
CA THR A 484 -22.82 40.95 15.19
C THR A 484 -23.41 42.14 14.40
N LYS A 485 -23.09 42.24 13.10
CA LYS A 485 -23.66 43.28 12.22
C LYS A 485 -25.16 43.12 12.04
N LEU A 486 -25.66 41.89 11.86
CA LEU A 486 -27.09 41.60 11.76
C LEU A 486 -27.82 42.02 13.04
N THR A 487 -27.32 41.60 14.20
CA THR A 487 -27.87 41.99 15.51
C THR A 487 -27.91 43.52 15.67
N TYR A 488 -26.87 44.23 15.25
CA TYR A 488 -26.85 45.70 15.27
C TYR A 488 -27.91 46.30 14.34
N ARG A 489 -28.01 45.82 13.11
CA ARG A 489 -28.99 46.29 12.12
C ARG A 489 -30.43 45.99 12.54
N GLU A 490 -30.68 44.84 13.15
CA GLU A 490 -31.99 44.51 13.73
C GLU A 490 -32.37 45.50 14.83
N ARG A 491 -31.44 45.84 15.73
CA ARG A 491 -31.67 46.88 16.76
C ARG A 491 -31.94 48.25 16.14
N GLU A 492 -31.23 48.63 15.09
CA GLU A 492 -31.50 49.88 14.35
C GLU A 492 -32.87 49.87 13.66
N LEU A 493 -33.26 48.75 13.05
CA LEU A 493 -34.57 48.57 12.43
C LEU A 493 -35.70 48.65 13.45
N VAL A 494 -35.54 48.05 14.63
CA VAL A 494 -36.51 48.18 15.73
C VAL A 494 -36.62 49.63 16.19
N ARG A 495 -35.49 50.33 16.37
CA ARG A 495 -35.46 51.75 16.75
C ARG A 495 -36.13 52.63 15.70
N SER A 496 -35.83 52.45 14.41
CA SER A 496 -36.45 53.23 13.32
C SER A 496 -37.96 52.95 13.21
N LYS A 497 -38.40 51.68 13.29
CA LYS A 497 -39.82 51.31 13.34
C LYS A 497 -40.54 51.99 14.51
N SER A 498 -39.94 52.02 15.70
CA SER A 498 -40.54 52.70 16.86
C SER A 498 -40.65 54.22 16.67
N ARG A 499 -39.63 54.87 16.06
CA ARG A 499 -39.67 56.30 15.72
C ARG A 499 -40.74 56.61 14.67
N LEU A 500 -40.87 55.79 13.63
CA LEU A 500 -41.92 55.90 12.62
C LEU A 500 -43.31 55.75 13.24
N ARG A 501 -43.52 54.77 14.13
CA ARG A 501 -44.78 54.64 14.87
C ARG A 501 -45.10 55.87 15.72
N ARG A 502 -44.10 56.46 16.39
CA ARG A 502 -44.26 57.70 17.18
C ARG A 502 -44.62 58.90 16.30
N THR A 503 -43.94 59.08 15.18
CA THR A 503 -44.23 60.18 14.24
C THR A 503 -45.59 60.01 13.59
N GLN A 504 -45.98 58.79 13.22
CA GLN A 504 -47.32 58.49 12.70
C GLN A 504 -48.40 58.78 13.75
N ARG A 505 -48.19 58.41 15.03
CA ARG A 505 -49.10 58.78 16.14
C ARG A 505 -49.20 60.30 16.34
N LYS A 506 -48.07 61.02 16.26
CA LYS A 506 -48.08 62.50 16.34
C LYS A 506 -48.80 63.12 15.15
N ALA A 507 -48.60 62.61 13.94
CA ALA A 507 -49.27 63.09 12.73
C ALA A 507 -50.79 62.80 12.77
N THR A 508 -51.23 61.64 13.26
CA THR A 508 -52.65 61.34 13.45
C THR A 508 -53.27 62.19 14.56
N ALA A 509 -52.56 62.43 15.66
CA ALA A 509 -52.98 63.36 16.71
C ALA A 509 -53.10 64.81 16.18
N TYR A 510 -52.12 65.27 15.40
CA TYR A 510 -52.16 66.58 14.76
C TYR A 510 -53.33 66.70 13.77
N ARG A 511 -53.60 65.68 12.95
CA ARG A 511 -54.79 65.61 12.09
C ARG A 511 -56.12 65.61 12.87
N ARG A 512 -56.12 65.16 14.12
CA ARG A 512 -57.29 65.18 15.02
C ARG A 512 -57.46 66.50 15.77
N SER A 513 -56.42 67.33 15.87
CA SER A 513 -56.50 68.64 16.52
C SER A 513 -57.49 69.59 15.84
N LEU A 514 -58.21 70.39 16.63
CA LEU A 514 -59.19 71.37 16.16
C LEU A 514 -58.57 72.40 15.20
N GLY A 515 -57.31 72.81 15.44
CA GLY A 515 -56.58 73.74 14.58
C GLY A 515 -56.36 73.24 13.15
N TYR A 516 -56.04 71.95 12.96
CA TYR A 516 -55.90 71.37 11.61
C TYR A 516 -57.25 71.23 10.89
N ARG A 517 -58.34 70.95 11.63
CA ARG A 517 -59.69 70.90 11.06
C ARG A 517 -60.20 72.30 10.66
N LEU A 518 -59.85 73.33 11.43
CA LEU A 518 -60.16 74.73 11.13
C LEU A 518 -59.34 75.26 9.96
N SER A 519 -58.03 75.00 9.93
CA SER A 519 -57.17 75.45 8.81
C SER A 519 -57.54 74.79 7.48
N ARG A 520 -57.95 73.51 7.47
CA ARG A 520 -58.42 72.85 6.24
C ARG A 520 -59.80 73.34 5.77
N ARG A 521 -60.63 73.88 6.67
CA ARG A 521 -61.90 74.54 6.32
C ARG A 521 -61.70 75.98 5.84
N LEU A 522 -60.65 76.67 6.28
CA LEU A 522 -60.31 78.05 5.87
C LEU A 522 -59.40 78.11 4.63
N ALA A 523 -58.64 77.04 4.33
CA ALA A 523 -57.67 76.99 3.22
C ALA A 523 -58.24 76.52 1.86
N ARG A 524 -59.56 76.64 1.62
CA ARG A 524 -60.11 76.55 0.25
C ARG A 524 -60.38 77.96 -0.30
N PRO A 525 -59.49 78.52 -1.13
CA PRO A 525 -59.54 79.93 -1.53
C PRO A 525 -60.57 80.17 -2.65
N ARG A 526 -61.53 81.08 -2.42
CA ARG A 526 -62.37 81.66 -3.49
C ARG A 526 -61.55 82.67 -4.30
N LYS A 527 -60.96 82.14 -5.37
CA LYS A 527 -60.57 82.73 -6.67
C LYS A 527 -61.03 84.18 -6.95
N VAL A 528 -60.28 85.21 -6.53
CA VAL A 528 -60.41 86.57 -7.10
C VAL A 528 -59.07 87.20 -7.54
N ALA A 529 -57.91 86.72 -7.08
CA ALA A 529 -56.62 87.35 -7.42
C ALA A 529 -56.07 87.05 -8.84
N ARG A 530 -56.75 86.26 -9.69
CA ARG A 530 -56.27 85.98 -11.07
C ARG A 530 -56.60 87.07 -12.10
N ARG A 531 -57.35 88.13 -11.73
CA ARG A 531 -57.67 89.22 -12.66
C ARG A 531 -56.62 90.32 -12.74
N VAL A 532 -55.74 90.44 -11.73
CA VAL A 532 -54.71 91.49 -11.69
C VAL A 532 -53.48 91.14 -12.55
N ILE A 533 -53.17 89.86 -12.74
CA ILE A 533 -51.96 89.45 -13.48
C ILE A 533 -52.13 89.54 -15.00
N ARG A 534 -53.36 89.62 -15.53
CA ARG A 534 -53.59 89.62 -16.99
C ARG A 534 -53.71 91.02 -17.62
N LEU A 535 -53.61 92.10 -16.83
CA LEU A 535 -53.66 93.49 -17.34
C LEU A 535 -52.29 94.17 -17.41
N LEU A 536 -51.21 93.53 -16.94
CA LEU A 536 -49.85 94.10 -16.95
C LEU A 536 -48.91 93.39 -17.94
N SER A 537 -49.44 92.73 -18.96
CA SER A 537 -48.65 92.10 -20.02
C SER A 537 -49.28 92.27 -21.42
N GLY A 538 -49.71 93.51 -21.70
CA GLY A 538 -50.09 94.00 -23.02
C GLY A 538 -49.86 95.49 -23.10
#